data_AF-R9JLR2-F1
#
_entry.id   AF-R9JLR2-F1
#
_cell.length_a   1.000
_cell.length_b   1.000
_cell.length_c   1.000
_cell.angle_alpha   90.00
_cell.angle_beta   90.00
_cell.angle_gamma   90.00
#
_symmetry.space_group_name_H-M   'P 1'
#
loop_
_entity.id
_entity.type
_entity.pdbx_description
1 polymer ?
#
loop_
_entity_poly.entity_id
_entity_poly.type
_entity_poly.pdbx_seq_one_letter_code
_entity_poly.pdbx_strand_id
1 'polypeptide(L)'
;MPAYKDEKTGTWYCKFYYVDWTGTRRQKMKRGFKLQREAKDWERNFLEKQSGSPDMTFQALYDLYLEDIRSRLKESTIHTATHAIEKRILPYFKDKPINEVSPADVRKWQNTIIEADLKPTTQRTINNRLNAIFNFAVKYYGLPRNPCSVVGTIGKSHAEKMNFWTHEDFKTFISEVENPTHYILFSILYYTGMRCGEIL
;
A
#
# COMPACT_ATOMS: atom_id res chain seq x y z
N MET A 1 -34.77 14.36 8.49
CA MET A 1 -33.89 13.24 8.88
C MET A 1 -34.53 12.48 10.03
N PRO A 2 -34.79 11.17 9.86
CA PRO A 2 -35.59 10.38 10.80
C PRO A 2 -34.76 9.92 12.00
N ALA A 3 -34.91 10.63 13.12
CA ALA A 3 -34.45 10.19 14.44
C ALA A 3 -35.65 9.62 15.20
N TYR A 4 -35.49 8.41 15.73
CA TYR A 4 -36.55 7.65 16.38
C TYR A 4 -36.25 7.51 17.86
N LYS A 5 -37.29 7.48 18.69
CA LYS A 5 -37.18 7.28 20.13
C LYS A 5 -37.47 5.82 20.47
N ASP A 6 -36.63 5.19 21.27
CA ASP A 6 -36.87 3.87 21.82
C ASP A 6 -37.73 4.02 23.09
N GLU A 7 -38.97 3.55 23.04
CA GLU A 7 -39.94 3.68 24.12
C GLU A 7 -39.57 2.86 25.37
N LYS A 8 -38.72 1.83 25.23
CA LYS A 8 -38.32 0.97 26.35
C LYS A 8 -37.14 1.53 27.15
N THR A 9 -36.26 2.28 26.50
CA THR A 9 -35.02 2.80 27.12
C THR A 9 -35.00 4.32 27.24
N GLY A 10 -35.96 5.02 26.63
CA GLY A 10 -35.99 6.49 26.59
C GLY A 10 -34.90 7.11 25.72
N THR A 11 -34.06 6.29 25.06
CA THR A 11 -32.93 6.74 24.23
C THR A 11 -33.33 6.93 22.78
N TRP A 12 -32.55 7.72 22.04
CA TRP A 12 -32.75 7.98 20.63
C TRP A 12 -31.87 7.07 19.76
N TYR A 13 -32.35 6.76 18.56
CA TYR A 13 -31.61 6.01 17.54
C TYR A 13 -31.82 6.63 16.15
N CYS A 14 -30.84 6.43 15.27
CA CYS A 14 -30.92 6.79 13.85
C CYS A 14 -30.85 5.53 12.99
N LYS A 15 -31.66 5.50 11.93
CA LYS A 15 -31.71 4.42 10.94
C LYS A 15 -31.86 5.03 9.55
N PHE A 16 -30.86 4.85 8.70
CA PHE A 16 -30.84 5.42 7.36
C PHE A 16 -30.13 4.50 6.37
N TYR A 17 -30.35 4.75 5.08
CA TYR A 17 -29.67 4.09 3.98
C TYR A 17 -28.51 4.95 3.50
N TYR A 18 -27.40 4.31 3.13
CA TYR A 18 -26.27 4.94 2.46
C TYR A 18 -25.79 4.07 1.30
N VAL A 19 -25.13 4.68 0.32
CA VAL A 19 -24.49 3.96 -0.78
C VAL A 19 -23.04 3.69 -0.36
N ASP A 20 -22.64 2.43 -0.39
CA ASP A 20 -21.27 2.04 -0.10
C ASP A 20 -20.34 2.35 -1.29
N TRP A 21 -19.04 2.13 -1.11
CA TRP A 21 -18.03 2.34 -2.13
C TRP A 21 -18.21 1.46 -3.38
N THR A 22 -19.02 0.40 -3.32
CA THR A 22 -19.38 -0.45 -4.48
C THR A 22 -20.61 0.05 -5.24
N GLY A 23 -21.27 1.11 -4.76
CA GLY A 23 -22.54 1.57 -5.30
C GLY A 23 -23.76 0.84 -4.72
N THR A 24 -23.58 -0.04 -3.74
CA THR A 24 -24.66 -0.83 -3.13
C THR A 24 -25.31 -0.06 -1.99
N ARG A 25 -26.65 -0.06 -1.93
CA ARG A 25 -27.40 0.56 -0.82
C ARG A 25 -27.36 -0.33 0.43
N ARG A 26 -26.74 0.17 1.50
CA ARG A 26 -26.70 -0.49 2.83
C ARG A 26 -27.48 0.32 3.87
N GLN A 27 -27.95 -0.36 4.90
CA GLN A 27 -28.66 0.27 6.01
C GLN A 27 -27.76 0.34 7.25
N LYS A 28 -27.64 1.53 7.85
CA LYS A 28 -26.92 1.73 9.12
C LYS A 28 -27.92 2.05 10.22
N MET A 29 -27.72 1.42 11.39
CA MET A 29 -28.46 1.71 12.60
C MET A 29 -27.48 1.97 13.75
N LYS A 30 -27.68 3.06 14.50
CA LYS A 30 -26.98 3.34 15.75
C LYS A 30 -27.96 3.78 16.83
N ARG A 31 -27.83 3.21 18.02
CA ARG A 31 -28.71 3.39 19.19
C ARG A 31 -27.95 4.00 20.37
N GLY A 32 -28.68 4.48 21.37
CA GLY A 32 -28.12 4.91 22.66
C GLY A 32 -27.83 6.40 22.79
N PHE A 33 -28.41 7.25 21.93
CA PHE A 33 -28.27 8.70 22.06
C PHE A 33 -29.18 9.25 23.16
N LYS A 34 -28.73 10.23 23.94
CA LYS A 34 -29.55 10.84 24.99
C LYS A 34 -30.51 11.87 24.42
N LEU A 35 -30.10 12.57 23.36
CA LEU A 35 -30.86 13.64 22.73
C LEU A 35 -31.13 13.34 21.26
N GLN A 36 -32.28 13.81 20.75
CA GLN A 36 -32.63 13.71 19.32
C GLN A 36 -31.60 14.41 18.43
N ARG A 37 -31.04 15.54 18.91
CA ARG A 37 -30.04 16.33 18.20
C ARG A 37 -28.74 15.53 17.98
N GLU A 38 -28.28 14.78 18.98
CA GLU A 38 -27.07 13.95 18.87
C GLU A 38 -27.24 12.86 17.79
N ALA A 39 -28.42 12.26 17.70
CA ALA A 39 -28.71 11.25 16.67
C ALA A 39 -28.69 11.86 15.25
N LYS A 40 -29.24 13.08 15.09
CA LYS A 40 -29.24 13.82 13.81
C LYS A 40 -27.85 14.31 13.42
N ASP A 41 -27.09 14.85 14.38
CA ASP A 41 -25.72 15.33 14.15
C ASP A 41 -24.79 14.15 13.81
N TRP A 42 -24.99 12.98 14.44
CA TRP A 42 -24.26 11.77 14.07
C TRP A 42 -24.58 11.27 12.66
N GLU A 43 -25.87 11.21 12.28
CA GLU A 43 -26.29 10.85 10.92
C GLU A 43 -25.69 11.79 9.87
N ARG A 44 -25.78 13.11 10.10
CA ARG A 44 -25.21 14.11 9.20
C ARG A 44 -23.70 13.94 9.05
N ASN A 45 -22.98 13.85 10.17
CA ASN A 45 -21.54 13.62 10.16
C ASN A 45 -21.16 12.30 9.48
N PHE A 46 -22.01 11.27 9.59
CA PHE A 46 -21.79 9.99 8.92
C PHE A 46 -21.97 10.11 7.40
N LEU A 47 -23.06 10.73 6.94
CA LEU A 47 -23.33 10.93 5.52
C LEU A 47 -22.32 11.88 4.86
N GLU A 48 -21.91 12.95 5.55
CA GLU A 48 -20.84 13.85 5.08
C GLU A 48 -19.50 13.13 4.97
N LYS A 49 -19.15 12.24 5.92
CA LYS A 49 -17.96 11.41 5.82
C LYS A 49 -18.06 10.37 4.70
N GLN A 50 -19.22 9.73 4.54
CA GLN A 50 -19.44 8.70 3.52
C GLN A 50 -19.44 9.29 2.11
N SER A 51 -19.96 10.52 1.95
CA SER A 51 -19.95 11.31 0.72
C SER A 51 -18.52 11.78 0.40
N GLY A 52 -17.67 10.83 0.01
CA GLY A 52 -16.28 11.06 -0.34
C GLY A 52 -15.27 10.35 0.56
N SER A 53 -15.64 9.37 1.39
CA SER A 53 -14.64 8.54 2.07
C SER A 53 -15.03 7.06 2.05
N PRO A 54 -14.37 6.22 1.22
CA PRO A 54 -14.65 4.79 1.17
C PRO A 54 -14.38 4.12 2.52
N ASP A 55 -15.37 3.37 3.03
CA ASP A 55 -15.31 2.63 4.30
C ASP A 55 -14.79 1.19 4.14
N MET A 56 -14.24 0.85 2.96
CA MET A 56 -13.63 -0.45 2.72
C MET A 56 -12.38 -0.64 3.59
N THR A 57 -12.12 -1.90 3.96
CA THR A 57 -10.88 -2.26 4.63
C THR A 57 -9.70 -2.14 3.68
N PHE A 58 -8.50 -1.96 4.24
CA PHE A 58 -7.27 -1.96 3.44
C PHE A 58 -7.08 -3.27 2.67
N GLN A 59 -7.50 -4.42 3.24
CA GLN A 59 -7.49 -5.70 2.53
C GLN A 59 -8.29 -5.63 1.23
N ALA A 60 -9.54 -5.15 1.30
CA ALA A 60 -10.40 -5.04 0.12
C ALA A 60 -9.79 -4.09 -0.93
N LEU A 61 -9.20 -2.97 -0.49
CA LEU A 61 -8.47 -2.06 -1.38
C LEU A 61 -7.27 -2.75 -2.03
N TYR A 62 -6.52 -3.54 -1.26
CA TYR A 62 -5.36 -4.29 -1.77
C TYR A 62 -5.78 -5.34 -2.81
N ASP A 63 -6.87 -6.06 -2.57
CA ASP A 63 -7.36 -7.09 -3.50
C ASP A 63 -7.77 -6.45 -4.84
N LEU A 64 -8.47 -5.31 -4.80
CA LEU A 64 -8.82 -4.53 -6.00
C LEU A 64 -7.59 -3.97 -6.71
N TYR A 65 -6.61 -3.49 -5.95
CA TYR A 65 -5.34 -3.03 -6.51
C TYR A 65 -4.58 -4.16 -7.18
N LEU A 66 -4.57 -5.35 -6.58
CA LEU A 66 -3.92 -6.54 -7.12
C LEU A 66 -4.57 -6.98 -8.44
N GLU A 67 -5.90 -6.94 -8.54
CA GLU A 67 -6.62 -7.22 -9.77
C GLU A 67 -6.27 -6.22 -10.89
N ASP A 68 -6.21 -4.92 -10.61
CA ASP A 68 -5.81 -3.91 -11.61
C ASP A 68 -4.38 -4.14 -12.12
N ILE A 69 -3.41 -4.34 -11.21
CA ILE A 69 -2.01 -4.50 -11.63
C ILE A 69 -1.73 -5.85 -12.32
N ARG A 70 -2.50 -6.90 -12.03
CA ARG A 70 -2.34 -8.22 -12.66
C ARG A 70 -2.53 -8.16 -14.17
N SER A 71 -3.44 -7.32 -14.65
CA SER A 71 -3.68 -7.14 -16.08
C SER A 71 -2.58 -6.36 -16.81
N ARG A 72 -1.69 -5.68 -16.07
CA ARG A 72 -0.74 -4.70 -16.62
C ARG A 72 0.73 -5.08 -16.44
N LEU A 73 1.05 -5.96 -15.49
CA LEU A 73 2.41 -6.27 -15.09
C LEU A 73 2.78 -7.74 -15.36
N LYS A 74 4.08 -7.99 -15.52
CA LYS A 74 4.62 -9.35 -15.61
C LYS A 74 4.50 -10.06 -14.26
N GLU A 75 4.30 -11.38 -14.28
CA GLU A 75 4.15 -12.21 -13.08
C GLU A 75 5.30 -12.05 -12.08
N SER A 76 6.55 -11.99 -12.55
CA SER A 76 7.71 -11.79 -11.68
C SER A 76 7.68 -10.46 -10.92
N THR A 77 7.13 -9.41 -11.55
CA THR A 77 6.97 -8.09 -10.93
C THR A 77 5.84 -8.14 -9.91
N ILE A 78 4.73 -8.81 -10.23
CA ILE A 78 3.59 -9.01 -9.33
C ILE A 78 4.05 -9.77 -8.08
N HIS A 79 4.73 -10.90 -8.24
CA HIS A 79 5.24 -11.70 -7.13
C HIS A 79 6.14 -10.89 -6.20
N THR A 80 7.10 -10.15 -6.78
CA THR A 80 7.98 -9.27 -6.00
C THR A 80 7.20 -8.15 -5.31
N ALA A 81 6.14 -7.63 -5.95
CA ALA A 81 5.26 -6.59 -5.43
C ALA A 81 4.42 -7.07 -4.25
N THR A 82 3.72 -8.20 -4.40
CA THR A 82 2.83 -8.77 -3.40
C THR A 82 3.59 -9.24 -2.17
N HIS A 83 4.74 -9.90 -2.34
CA HIS A 83 5.51 -10.43 -1.21
C HIS A 83 5.85 -9.36 -0.16
N ALA A 84 6.32 -8.18 -0.58
CA ALA A 84 6.64 -7.13 0.40
C ALA A 84 5.38 -6.46 0.97
N ILE A 85 4.28 -6.38 0.21
CA ILE A 85 3.01 -5.84 0.71
C ILE A 85 2.43 -6.77 1.78
N GLU A 86 2.32 -8.06 1.47
CA GLU A 86 1.77 -9.08 2.36
C GLU A 86 2.60 -9.25 3.63
N LYS A 87 3.93 -9.19 3.51
CA LYS A 87 4.83 -9.37 4.65
C LYS A 87 4.95 -8.12 5.54
N ARG A 88 4.89 -6.92 4.96
CA ARG A 88 5.29 -5.68 5.66
C ARG A 88 4.20 -4.63 5.79
N ILE A 89 3.13 -4.69 5.00
CA ILE A 89 2.05 -3.70 4.99
C ILE A 89 0.77 -4.29 5.57
N LEU A 90 0.30 -5.43 5.03
CA LEU A 90 -0.96 -6.05 5.45
C LEU A 90 -1.04 -6.29 6.96
N PRO A 91 0.01 -6.75 7.69
CA PRO A 91 -0.09 -7.01 9.12
C PRO A 91 -0.49 -5.78 9.96
N TYR A 92 -0.35 -4.57 9.43
CA TYR A 92 -0.65 -3.32 10.13
C TYR A 92 -1.99 -2.71 9.72
N PHE A 93 -2.38 -2.86 8.45
CA PHE A 93 -3.51 -2.11 7.90
C PHE A 93 -4.70 -2.97 7.47
N LYS A 94 -4.51 -4.30 7.30
CA LYS A 94 -5.48 -5.23 6.68
C LYS A 94 -6.94 -4.93 7.05
N ASP A 95 -7.24 -4.92 8.35
CA ASP A 95 -8.62 -4.83 8.86
C ASP A 95 -9.08 -3.38 9.08
N LYS A 96 -8.19 -2.40 8.90
CA LYS A 96 -8.48 -1.00 9.14
C LYS A 96 -9.23 -0.38 7.94
N PRO A 97 -10.35 0.34 8.18
CA PRO A 97 -11.00 1.12 7.13
C PRO A 97 -10.05 2.18 6.56
N ILE A 98 -9.99 2.31 5.23
CA ILE A 98 -9.00 3.18 4.58
C ILE A 98 -9.23 4.68 4.85
N ASN A 99 -10.48 5.07 5.12
CA ASN A 99 -10.85 6.41 5.56
C ASN A 99 -10.46 6.72 7.02
N GLU A 100 -10.13 5.71 7.83
CA GLU A 100 -9.67 5.85 9.21
C GLU A 100 -8.15 5.78 9.33
N VAL A 101 -7.43 5.48 8.24
CA VAL A 101 -5.96 5.47 8.25
C VAL A 101 -5.44 6.91 8.32
N SER A 102 -4.89 7.26 9.48
CA SER A 102 -4.34 8.58 9.74
C SER A 102 -2.87 8.68 9.35
N PRO A 103 -2.33 9.90 9.13
CA PRO A 103 -0.90 10.13 9.01
C PRO A 103 -0.10 9.59 10.22
N ALA A 104 -0.69 9.60 11.42
CA ALA A 104 -0.05 9.05 12.61
C ALA A 104 0.11 7.52 12.53
N ASP A 105 -0.86 6.81 11.96
CA ASP A 105 -0.74 5.36 11.73
C ASP A 105 0.35 5.04 10.71
N VAL A 106 0.41 5.81 9.62
CA VAL A 106 1.47 5.67 8.61
C VAL A 106 2.85 5.93 9.23
N ARG A 107 2.99 6.95 10.09
CA ARG A 107 4.26 7.22 10.78
C ARG A 107 4.65 6.08 11.73
N LYS A 108 3.70 5.55 12.50
CA LYS A 108 3.95 4.38 13.37
C LYS A 108 4.43 3.18 12.56
N TRP A 109 3.79 2.89 11.44
CA TRP A 109 4.22 1.85 10.53
C TRP A 109 5.60 2.13 9.91
N GLN A 110 5.90 3.37 9.53
CA GLN A 110 7.22 3.73 9.00
C GLN A 110 8.34 3.44 10.00
N ASN A 111 8.11 3.70 11.30
CA ASN A 111 9.09 3.38 12.34
C ASN A 111 9.40 1.88 12.40
N THR A 112 8.38 1.00 12.26
CA THR A 112 8.62 -0.45 12.25
C THR A 112 9.43 -0.92 11.04
N ILE A 113 9.31 -0.22 9.90
CA ILE A 113 10.11 -0.49 8.71
C ILE A 113 11.57 -0.03 8.89
N ILE A 114 11.78 1.11 9.56
CA ILE A 114 13.11 1.64 9.88
C ILE A 114 13.83 0.72 10.87
N GLU A 115 13.12 0.23 11.89
CA GLU A 115 13.65 -0.66 12.92
C GLU A 115 13.96 -2.08 12.41
N ALA A 116 13.41 -2.49 11.27
CA ALA A 116 13.52 -3.87 10.79
C ALA A 116 14.82 -4.21 10.03
N ASP A 117 15.91 -3.46 10.28
CA ASP A 117 17.25 -3.64 9.69
C ASP A 117 17.24 -3.87 8.17
N LEU A 118 16.49 -3.03 7.46
CA LEU A 118 16.37 -3.08 6.01
C LEU A 118 17.30 -2.06 5.34
N LYS A 119 17.86 -2.41 4.19
CA LYS A 119 18.59 -1.45 3.34
C LYS A 119 17.70 -0.22 3.07
N PRO A 120 18.26 1.02 3.07
CA PRO A 120 17.47 2.24 2.85
C PRO A 120 16.68 2.23 1.53
N THR A 121 17.19 1.59 0.48
CA THR A 121 16.49 1.43 -0.81
C THR A 121 15.29 0.49 -0.72
N THR A 122 15.39 -0.56 0.10
CA THR A 122 14.28 -1.48 0.38
C THR A 122 13.19 -0.78 1.18
N GLN A 123 13.57 0.00 2.21
CA GLN A 123 12.63 0.82 2.99
C GLN A 123 11.85 1.78 2.07
N ARG A 124 12.56 2.45 1.16
CA ARG A 124 11.97 3.34 0.15
C ARG A 124 10.98 2.61 -0.75
N THR A 125 11.35 1.42 -1.22
CA THR A 125 10.51 0.59 -2.09
C THR A 125 9.21 0.18 -1.39
N ILE A 126 9.29 -0.25 -0.13
CA ILE A 126 8.12 -0.63 0.68
C ILE A 126 7.21 0.58 0.92
N ASN A 127 7.77 1.74 1.26
CA ASN A 127 7.01 2.98 1.44
C ASN A 127 6.27 3.40 0.18
N ASN A 128 6.94 3.36 -0.97
CA ASN A 128 6.34 3.70 -2.25
C ASN A 128 5.16 2.77 -2.61
N ARG A 129 5.18 1.49 -2.20
CA ARG A 129 4.07 0.56 -2.43
C ARG A 129 2.84 0.94 -1.63
N LEU A 130 2.99 1.27 -0.35
CA LEU A 130 1.88 1.79 0.45
C LEU A 130 1.29 3.06 -0.18
N ASN A 131 2.18 3.98 -0.58
CA ASN A 131 1.80 5.21 -1.24
C ASN A 131 1.02 4.97 -2.54
N ALA A 132 1.42 3.98 -3.35
CA ALA A 132 0.75 3.62 -4.59
C ALA A 132 -0.66 3.07 -4.34
N ILE A 133 -0.85 2.21 -3.33
CA ILE A 133 -2.16 1.66 -2.96
C ILE A 133 -3.11 2.79 -2.51
N PHE A 134 -2.65 3.74 -1.69
CA PHE A 134 -3.48 4.88 -1.31
C PHE A 134 -3.76 5.85 -2.47
N ASN A 135 -2.81 6.05 -3.39
CA ASN A 135 -3.08 6.82 -4.60
C ASN A 135 -4.14 6.15 -5.50
N PHE A 136 -4.15 4.83 -5.57
CA PHE A 136 -5.20 4.06 -6.24
C PHE A 136 -6.58 4.32 -5.60
N ALA A 137 -6.67 4.33 -4.26
CA ALA A 137 -7.89 4.69 -3.55
C ALA A 137 -8.37 6.12 -3.82
N VAL A 138 -7.45 7.10 -3.83
CA VAL A 138 -7.77 8.50 -4.14
C VAL A 138 -8.31 8.61 -5.56
N LYS A 139 -7.68 7.95 -6.52
CA LYS A 139 -8.00 8.06 -7.94
C LYS A 139 -9.34 7.41 -8.32
N TYR A 140 -9.65 6.23 -7.77
CA TYR A 140 -10.77 5.42 -8.25
C TYR A 140 -11.90 5.22 -7.24
N TYR A 141 -11.64 5.42 -5.94
CA TYR A 141 -12.62 5.15 -4.87
C TYR A 141 -12.94 6.39 -4.04
N GLY A 142 -12.46 7.55 -4.47
CA GLY A 142 -12.82 8.84 -3.89
C GLY A 142 -12.25 9.07 -2.49
N LEU A 143 -11.14 8.42 -2.11
CA LEU A 143 -10.44 8.78 -0.86
C LEU A 143 -9.99 10.26 -0.94
N PRO A 144 -10.33 11.15 0.03
CA PRO A 144 -10.09 12.58 -0.12
C PRO A 144 -8.61 12.94 -0.25
N ARG A 145 -7.76 12.21 0.48
CA ARG A 145 -6.33 12.45 0.54
C ARG A 145 -5.58 11.18 0.90
N ASN A 146 -4.42 11.02 0.27
CA ASN A 146 -3.48 9.96 0.62
C ASN A 146 -2.76 10.28 1.95
N PRO A 147 -2.89 9.46 3.00
CA PRO A 147 -2.24 9.71 4.30
C PRO A 147 -0.71 9.67 4.22
N CYS A 148 -0.12 8.93 3.28
CA CYS A 148 1.33 8.90 3.06
C CYS A 148 1.89 10.23 2.55
N SER A 149 1.09 11.01 1.80
CA SER A 149 1.51 12.33 1.28
C SER A 149 1.82 13.35 2.39
N VAL A 150 1.24 13.18 3.57
CA VAL A 150 1.41 14.08 4.72
C VAL A 150 2.70 13.79 5.47
N VAL A 151 3.02 12.51 5.65
CA VAL A 151 4.13 12.07 6.52
C VAL A 151 5.47 12.18 5.81
N GLY A 152 5.47 12.10 4.49
CA GLY A 152 6.67 11.98 3.69
C GLY A 152 7.15 10.53 3.57
N THR A 153 8.24 10.36 2.83
CA THR A 153 8.79 9.05 2.47
C THR A 153 10.03 8.73 3.29
N ILE A 154 10.22 7.44 3.60
CA ILE A 154 11.42 6.92 4.29
C ILE A 154 12.41 6.28 3.31
N GLY A 155 13.65 6.08 3.76
CA GLY A 155 14.70 5.43 2.99
C GLY A 155 15.33 6.33 1.91
N LYS A 156 16.20 5.73 1.08
CA LYS A 156 16.95 6.42 0.02
C LYS A 156 16.44 5.97 -1.36
N SER A 157 16.33 6.91 -2.32
CA SER A 157 15.93 6.61 -3.70
C SER A 157 17.04 5.90 -4.49
N HIS A 158 18.30 6.14 -4.13
CA HIS A 158 19.45 5.57 -4.79
C HIS A 158 20.28 4.77 -3.81
N ALA A 159 20.78 3.63 -4.28
CA ALA A 159 21.81 2.88 -3.59
C ALA A 159 23.12 3.68 -3.60
N GLU A 160 24.03 3.32 -2.70
CA GLU A 160 25.39 3.81 -2.76
C GLU A 160 26.06 3.33 -4.05
N LYS A 161 27.08 4.08 -4.50
CA LYS A 161 27.80 3.74 -5.73
C LYS A 161 28.37 2.33 -5.58
N MET A 162 28.03 1.47 -6.54
CA MET A 162 28.58 0.12 -6.60
C MET A 162 30.02 0.20 -7.12
N ASN A 163 30.93 -0.56 -6.52
CA ASN A 163 32.26 -0.74 -7.08
C ASN A 163 32.13 -1.48 -8.42
N PHE A 164 32.89 -1.05 -9.41
CA PHE A 164 32.95 -1.66 -10.73
C PHE A 164 34.36 -2.20 -10.97
N TRP A 165 34.47 -3.20 -11.84
CA TRP A 165 35.76 -3.79 -12.19
C TRP A 165 36.50 -2.88 -13.17
N THR A 166 37.78 -2.67 -12.90
CA THR A 166 38.72 -2.16 -13.89
C THR A 166 39.04 -3.24 -14.92
N HIS A 167 39.74 -2.85 -15.98
CA HIS A 167 40.19 -3.80 -16.99
C HIS A 167 41.22 -4.79 -16.42
N GLU A 168 42.06 -4.31 -15.52
CA GLU A 168 43.03 -5.09 -14.77
C GLU A 168 42.32 -6.11 -13.86
N ASP A 169 41.31 -5.69 -13.09
CA ASP A 169 40.53 -6.59 -12.23
C ASP A 169 39.87 -7.72 -13.04
N PHE A 170 39.30 -7.40 -14.21
CA PHE A 170 38.70 -8.41 -15.08
C PHE A 170 39.74 -9.38 -15.63
N LYS A 171 40.92 -8.90 -16.03
CA LYS A 171 42.02 -9.76 -16.50
C LYS A 171 42.49 -10.72 -15.42
N THR A 172 42.62 -10.24 -14.18
CA THR A 172 42.98 -11.10 -13.04
C THR A 172 41.90 -12.12 -12.73
N PHE A 173 40.62 -11.75 -12.84
CA PHE A 173 39.54 -12.70 -12.64
C PHE A 173 39.50 -13.78 -13.73
N ILE A 174 39.54 -13.37 -15.01
CA ILE A 174 39.30 -14.28 -16.13
C ILE A 174 40.44 -15.29 -16.31
N SER A 175 41.66 -14.99 -15.84
CA SER A 175 42.78 -15.92 -15.86
C SER A 175 42.59 -17.13 -14.92
N GLU A 176 41.78 -16.98 -13.88
CA GLU A 176 41.48 -18.06 -12.91
C GLU A 176 40.29 -18.92 -13.34
N VAL A 177 39.60 -18.57 -14.44
CA VAL A 177 38.42 -19.31 -14.91
C VAL A 177 38.86 -20.45 -15.83
N GLU A 178 39.00 -21.64 -15.27
CA GLU A 178 39.43 -22.84 -16.02
C GLU A 178 38.33 -23.43 -16.91
N ASN A 179 37.06 -23.30 -16.53
CA ASN A 179 35.95 -23.87 -17.29
C ASN A 179 35.74 -23.09 -18.60
N PRO A 180 35.88 -23.72 -19.79
CA PRO A 180 35.77 -23.02 -21.08
C PRO A 180 34.42 -22.33 -21.30
N THR A 181 33.33 -22.93 -20.81
CA THR A 181 31.98 -22.37 -20.93
C THR A 181 31.83 -21.11 -20.09
N HIS A 182 32.31 -21.13 -18.85
CA HIS A 182 32.30 -19.96 -17.97
C HIS A 182 33.22 -18.85 -18.49
N TYR A 183 34.38 -19.22 -19.03
CA TYR A 183 35.30 -18.26 -19.64
C TYR A 183 34.62 -17.48 -20.77
N ILE A 184 33.95 -18.18 -21.68
CA ILE A 184 33.21 -17.56 -22.79
C ILE A 184 32.07 -16.69 -22.23
N LEU A 185 31.28 -17.22 -21.28
CA LEU A 185 30.16 -16.51 -20.66
C LEU A 185 30.59 -15.18 -20.04
N PHE A 186 31.61 -15.19 -19.18
CA PHE A 186 32.11 -13.98 -18.52
C PHE A 186 32.75 -13.00 -19.52
N SER A 187 33.43 -13.51 -20.54
CA SER A 187 33.99 -12.68 -21.62
C SER A 187 32.89 -11.94 -22.39
N ILE A 188 31.82 -12.64 -22.78
CA ILE A 188 30.69 -12.02 -23.48
C ILE A 188 30.04 -10.96 -22.57
N LEU A 189 29.75 -11.30 -21.32
CA LEU A 189 29.16 -10.34 -20.35
C LEU A 189 30.00 -9.07 -20.23
N TYR A 190 31.33 -9.20 -20.10
CA TYR A 190 32.23 -8.06 -19.93
C TYR A 190 32.34 -7.20 -21.19
N TYR A 191 32.53 -7.80 -22.36
CA TYR A 191 32.78 -7.04 -23.60
C TYR A 191 31.52 -6.48 -24.24
N THR A 192 30.37 -7.15 -24.11
CA THR A 192 29.12 -6.73 -24.74
C THR A 192 28.24 -5.89 -23.82
N GLY A 193 28.40 -6.02 -22.50
CA GLY A 193 27.51 -5.40 -21.52
C GLY A 193 26.09 -5.98 -21.53
N MET A 194 25.87 -7.14 -22.13
CA MET A 194 24.59 -7.84 -22.09
C MET A 194 24.20 -8.20 -20.64
N ARG A 195 22.89 -8.25 -20.36
CA ARG A 195 22.39 -8.70 -19.06
C ARG A 195 22.48 -10.22 -18.97
N CYS A 196 22.71 -10.76 -17.77
CA CYS A 196 22.79 -12.21 -17.58
C CYS A 196 21.59 -12.99 -18.13
N GLY A 197 20.37 -12.44 -17.99
CA GLY A 197 19.16 -13.07 -18.51
C GLY A 197 18.95 -12.97 -20.03
N GLU A 198 19.84 -12.30 -20.76
CA GLU A 198 19.85 -12.28 -22.23
C GLU A 198 20.78 -13.38 -22.80
N ILE A 199 21.68 -13.91 -21.99
CA ILE A 199 22.65 -14.96 -22.38
C ILE A 199 22.21 -16.35 -21.89
N LEU A 200 21.52 -16.42 -20.75
CA LEU A 200 20.94 -17.63 -20.16
C LEU A 200 19.59 -17.96 -20.82
#